data_AF-A0A6C0JJQ2-F1
#
_entry.id   AF-A0A6C0JJQ2-F1
#
_cell.length_a   1.000
_cell.length_b   1.000
_cell.length_c   1.000
_cell.angle_alpha   90.00
_cell.angle_beta   90.00
_cell.angle_gamma   90.00
#
_symmetry.space_group_name_H-M   'P 1'
#
loop_
_entity.id
_entity.type
_entity.pdbx_description
1 polymer ?
#
loop_
_entity_poly.entity_id
_entity_poly.type
_entity_poly.pdbx_seq_one_letter_code
_entity_poly.pdbx_strand_id
1 'polypeptide(L)'
;MSTNSYNFNSIPNVAPVGSIAPYAGTLTDAAVPGWLICDGASRTNTNGIYNSLINANIYYNNVNPGLNTTYAPPQINSITNNGTTLNYIIKY
;
A
#
# COMPACT_ATOMS: atom_id res chain seq x y z
N MET A 1 -3.22 20.80 -26.61
CA MET A 1 -3.41 20.62 -25.15
C MET A 1 -4.05 19.26 -24.94
N SER A 2 -3.34 18.28 -24.39
CA SER A 2 -3.91 16.95 -24.14
C SER A 2 -4.65 16.96 -22.80
N THR A 3 -5.95 16.70 -22.82
CA THR A 3 -6.78 16.56 -21.63
C THR A 3 -6.60 15.16 -21.04
N ASN A 4 -5.91 15.05 -19.91
CA ASN A 4 -5.91 13.82 -19.13
C ASN A 4 -7.30 13.63 -18.52
N SER A 5 -8.06 12.66 -19.03
CA SER A 5 -9.36 12.26 -18.47
C SER A 5 -9.12 11.25 -17.35
N TYR A 6 -9.45 11.60 -16.11
CA TYR A 6 -9.41 10.68 -14.98
C TYR A 6 -10.78 10.01 -14.85
N ASN A 7 -10.88 8.72 -15.15
CA ASN A 7 -12.10 7.96 -14.98
C ASN A 7 -12.20 7.53 -13.50
N PHE A 8 -13.18 8.05 -12.77
CA PHE A 8 -13.36 7.81 -11.32
C PHE A 8 -13.58 6.33 -10.94
N ASN A 9 -13.81 5.46 -11.93
CA ASN A 9 -14.00 4.02 -11.74
C ASN A 9 -12.75 3.17 -12.07
N SER A 10 -11.64 3.80 -12.43
CA SER A 10 -10.35 3.13 -12.59
C SER A 10 -9.29 3.92 -11.84
N ILE A 11 -8.77 3.36 -10.76
CA ILE A 11 -7.45 3.76 -10.27
C ILE A 11 -6.52 3.55 -11.48
N PRO A 12 -5.87 4.59 -12.03
CA PRO A 12 -4.94 4.39 -13.12
C PRO A 12 -3.95 3.32 -12.68
N ASN A 13 -3.58 2.39 -13.55
CA ASN A 13 -2.44 1.48 -13.35
C ASN A 13 -1.08 2.24 -13.33
N VAL A 14 -1.07 3.45 -12.76
CA VAL A 14 -0.08 4.52 -12.90
C VAL A 14 0.19 5.20 -11.56
N ALA A 15 -0.41 4.73 -10.45
CA ALA A 15 -0.03 5.22 -9.13
C ALA A 15 1.46 4.92 -8.91
N PRO A 16 2.30 5.93 -8.61
CA PRO A 16 3.70 5.69 -8.26
C PRO A 16 3.81 4.78 -7.03
N VAL A 17 4.90 4.00 -6.95
CA VAL A 17 5.24 3.27 -5.72
C VAL A 17 5.24 4.24 -4.53
N GLY A 18 4.66 3.82 -3.42
CA GLY A 18 4.47 4.64 -2.22
C GLY A 18 3.14 5.39 -2.17
N SER A 19 2.35 5.39 -3.26
CA SER A 19 1.01 6.00 -3.25
C SER A 19 0.10 5.30 -2.25
N ILE A 20 -0.62 6.10 -1.44
CA ILE A 20 -1.62 5.61 -0.49
C ILE A 20 -3.01 5.93 -1.01
N ALA A 21 -3.92 4.95 -0.96
CA ALA A 21 -5.32 5.12 -1.34
C ALA A 21 -6.26 4.52 -0.28
N PRO A 22 -7.43 5.13 -0.05
CA PRO A 22 -8.49 4.49 0.74
C PRO A 22 -9.05 3.27 -0.01
N TYR A 23 -9.34 2.21 0.72
CA TYR A 23 -9.89 0.95 0.22
C TYR A 23 -11.18 0.64 0.97
N ALA A 24 -12.29 0.61 0.22
CA ALA A 24 -13.63 0.33 0.72
C ALA A 24 -14.05 -1.14 0.58
N GLY A 25 -13.18 -1.99 0.01
CA GLY A 25 -13.45 -3.42 -0.14
C GLY A 25 -13.15 -4.22 1.13
N THR A 26 -13.63 -5.47 1.15
CA THR A 26 -13.27 -6.41 2.22
C THR A 26 -11.80 -6.83 2.04
N LEU A 27 -11.05 -6.79 3.13
CA LEU A 27 -9.65 -7.20 3.19
C LEU A 27 -9.57 -8.72 3.30
N THR A 28 -9.83 -9.42 2.21
CA THR A 28 -9.39 -10.81 2.09
C THR A 28 -7.97 -10.79 1.55
N ASP A 29 -7.05 -11.58 2.13
CA ASP A 29 -5.60 -11.61 1.84
C ASP A 29 -5.19 -11.67 0.36
N ALA A 30 -6.12 -11.98 -0.55
CA ALA A 30 -5.96 -11.86 -2.00
C ALA A 30 -6.11 -10.40 -2.51
N ALA A 31 -5.45 -9.47 -1.83
CA ALA A 31 -5.51 -8.03 -2.08
C ALA A 31 -5.17 -7.66 -3.54
N VAL A 32 -5.73 -6.54 -3.97
CA VAL A 32 -5.57 -5.92 -5.29
C VAL A 32 -4.10 -6.03 -5.77
N PRO A 33 -3.82 -6.64 -6.93
CA PRO A 33 -2.45 -6.87 -7.39
C PRO A 33 -1.59 -5.59 -7.36
N GLY A 34 -0.43 -5.67 -6.70
CA GLY A 34 0.49 -4.55 -6.53
C GLY A 34 0.10 -3.54 -5.45
N TRP A 35 -0.93 -3.80 -4.63
CA TRP A 35 -1.30 -2.98 -3.49
C TRP A 35 -1.27 -3.79 -2.19
N LEU A 36 -0.83 -3.15 -1.11
CA LEU A 36 -0.69 -3.77 0.20
C LEU A 36 -1.45 -2.97 1.24
N ILE A 37 -2.08 -3.60 2.21
CA ILE A 37 -2.73 -2.87 3.32
C ILE A 37 -1.70 -2.18 4.23
N CYS A 38 -2.03 -0.95 4.65
CA CYS A 38 -1.29 -0.15 5.62
C CYS A 38 -1.62 -0.52 7.08
N ASP A 39 -1.31 -1.75 7.49
CA ASP A 39 -1.63 -2.28 8.82
C ASP A 39 -0.46 -2.31 9.81
N GLY A 40 0.76 -1.94 9.39
CA GLY A 40 1.94 -2.07 10.23
C GLY A 40 2.47 -3.49 10.40
N ALA A 41 1.84 -4.51 9.79
CA ALA A 41 2.21 -5.90 9.98
C ALA A 41 3.44 -6.28 9.14
N SER A 42 4.45 -6.85 9.78
CA SER A 42 5.65 -7.36 9.10
C SER A 42 5.33 -8.51 8.15
N ARG A 43 5.89 -8.44 6.95
CA ARG A 43 5.75 -9.42 5.87
C ARG A 43 7.11 -9.82 5.34
N THR A 44 7.22 -11.06 4.90
CA THR A 44 8.42 -11.58 4.24
C THR A 44 8.61 -10.91 2.87
N ASN A 45 9.84 -10.46 2.60
CA ASN A 45 10.25 -9.83 1.34
C ASN A 45 11.30 -10.67 0.58
N THR A 46 11.28 -11.99 0.72
CA THR A 46 12.28 -12.88 0.09
C THR A 46 12.37 -12.72 -1.44
N ASN A 47 11.25 -12.38 -2.10
CA ASN A 47 11.21 -12.15 -3.55
C ASN A 47 11.52 -10.70 -3.95
N GLY A 48 11.83 -9.82 -2.99
CA GLY A 48 12.17 -8.42 -3.24
C GLY A 48 11.01 -7.55 -3.73
N ILE A 49 9.77 -8.00 -3.63
CA ILE A 49 8.58 -7.31 -4.15
C ILE A 49 8.34 -5.95 -3.48
N TYR A 50 8.87 -5.71 -2.27
CA TYR A 50 8.76 -4.44 -1.54
C TYR A 50 10.04 -3.59 -1.62
N ASN A 51 11.06 -4.00 -2.40
CA ASN A 51 12.34 -3.29 -2.48
C ASN A 51 12.18 -1.84 -2.91
N SER A 52 11.24 -1.55 -3.80
CA SER A 52 10.95 -0.19 -4.25
C SER A 52 10.51 0.72 -3.08
N LEU A 53 9.74 0.18 -2.13
CA LEU A 53 9.32 0.89 -0.91
C LEU A 53 10.45 0.98 0.12
N ILE A 54 11.22 -0.10 0.29
CA ILE A 54 12.36 -0.13 1.22
C ILE A 54 13.43 0.88 0.80
N ASN A 55 13.81 0.89 -0.49
CA ASN A 55 14.79 1.82 -1.05
C ASN A 55 14.34 3.29 -0.96
N ALA A 56 13.02 3.52 -0.94
CA ALA A 56 12.44 4.83 -0.75
C ALA A 56 12.28 5.23 0.74
N ASN A 57 12.71 4.37 1.68
CA ASN A 57 12.53 4.52 3.13
C ASN A 57 11.05 4.65 3.56
N ILE A 58 10.15 3.93 2.89
CA ILE A 58 8.71 3.94 3.16
C ILE A 58 8.30 2.64 3.85
N TYR A 59 8.47 2.57 5.17
CA TYR A 59 8.12 1.40 5.98
C TYR A 59 7.75 1.80 7.42
N TYR A 60 7.07 0.90 8.13
CA TYR A 60 6.79 0.99 9.56
C TYR A 60 7.88 0.26 10.37
N ASN A 61 8.02 0.65 11.64
CA ASN A 61 9.02 0.15 12.60
C ASN A 61 9.38 -1.35 12.43
N ASN A 62 10.66 -1.69 12.63
CA ASN A 62 11.25 -3.05 12.57
C ASN A 62 11.64 -3.62 11.19
N VAL A 63 11.82 -2.78 10.16
CA VAL A 63 12.59 -3.21 8.99
C VAL A 63 14.07 -2.97 9.28
N ASN A 64 14.87 -4.04 9.40
CA ASN A 64 16.33 -3.89 9.40
C ASN A 64 16.75 -3.55 7.96
N PRO A 65 17.07 -2.28 7.65
CA PRO A 65 17.21 -1.82 6.25
C PRO A 65 18.40 -2.50 5.54
N GLY A 66 19.28 -3.13 6.30
CA GLY A 66 20.46 -3.83 5.78
C GLY A 66 20.21 -5.24 5.25
N LEU A 67 19.02 -5.83 5.45
CA LEU A 67 18.77 -7.24 5.08
C LEU A 67 17.68 -7.44 4.03
N ASN A 68 16.85 -6.43 3.72
CA ASN A 68 15.75 -6.50 2.73
C ASN A 68 14.83 -7.74 2.82
N THR A 69 14.87 -8.49 3.92
CA THR A 69 14.17 -9.77 4.08
C THR A 69 12.77 -9.62 4.64
N THR A 70 12.47 -8.46 5.22
CA THR A 70 11.19 -8.14 5.85
C THR A 70 10.76 -6.74 5.45
N TYR A 71 9.45 -6.55 5.29
CA TYR A 71 8.82 -5.26 5.05
C TYR A 71 7.60 -5.10 5.95
N ALA A 72 7.46 -3.97 6.62
CA ALA A 72 6.22 -3.58 7.28
C ALA A 72 5.69 -2.30 6.61
N PRO A 73 4.47 -2.29 6.06
CA PRO A 73 3.87 -1.08 5.51
C PRO A 73 3.55 -0.09 6.64
N PRO A 74 3.46 1.21 6.35
CA PRO A 74 2.99 2.21 7.31
C PRO A 74 1.72 1.76 8.04
N GLN A 75 1.64 1.94 9.35
CA GLN A 75 0.40 1.74 10.08
C GLN A 75 -0.46 2.99 9.95
N ILE A 76 -1.55 2.89 9.20
CA ILE A 76 -2.54 3.98 9.08
C ILE A 76 -3.82 3.50 9.73
N ASN A 77 -4.19 4.13 10.84
CA ASN A 77 -5.41 3.79 11.57
C ASN A 77 -6.62 3.90 10.62
N SER A 78 -7.43 2.85 10.55
CA SER A 78 -8.66 2.87 9.78
C SER A 78 -9.58 3.99 10.28
N ILE A 79 -10.20 4.70 9.35
CA ILE A 79 -11.16 5.76 9.69
C ILE A 79 -12.56 5.15 9.56
N THR A 80 -13.32 5.18 10.65
CA THR A 80 -14.75 4.84 10.60
C THR A 80 -15.57 6.12 10.49
N ASN A 81 -16.35 6.25 9.42
CA ASN A 81 -17.28 7.35 9.22
C ASN A 81 -18.68 6.78 8.94
N ASN A 82 -19.69 7.20 9.72
CA ASN A 82 -21.08 6.76 9.59
C ASN A 82 -21.24 5.23 9.46
N GLY A 83 -20.50 4.47 10.28
CA GLY A 83 -20.55 3.00 10.29
C GLY A 83 -19.75 2.30 9.18
N THR A 84 -19.11 3.05 8.29
CA THR A 84 -18.23 2.52 7.24
C THR A 84 -16.78 2.66 7.67
N THR A 85 -16.05 1.54 7.76
CA THR A 85 -14.60 1.53 8.02
C THR A 85 -13.84 1.56 6.70
N LEU A 86 -13.04 2.60 6.49
CA LEU A 86 -12.11 2.69 5.38
C LEU A 86 -10.73 2.22 5.83
N ASN A 87 -10.18 1.28 5.06
CA ASN A 87 -8.79 0.86 5.22
C ASN A 87 -7.92 1.64 4.24
N TYR A 88 -6.61 1.59 4.43
CA TYR A 88 -5.66 2.22 3.51
C TYR A 88 -4.77 1.16 2.88
N ILE A 89 -4.47 1.35 1.61
CA ILE A 89 -3.55 0.50 0.85
C ILE A 89 -2.42 1.36 0.27
N ILE A 90 -1.24 0.76 0.12
CA ILE A 90 -0.03 1.35 -0.44
C ILE A 90 0.41 0.59 -1.70
N LYS A 91 0.82 1.33 -2.73
CA LYS A 91 1.37 0.79 -3.97
C LYS A 91 2.82 0.33 -3.77
N TYR A 92 3.11 -0.95 -4.04
CA TYR A 92 4.46 -1.52 -4.04
C TYR A 92 4.96 -1.89 -5.45
#